data_AF-A0A1X7LMK3-F1
#
_entry.id   AF-A0A1X7LMK3-F1
#
_cell.length_a   1.000
_cell.length_b   1.000
_cell.length_c   1.000
_cell.angle_alpha   90.00
_cell.angle_beta   90.00
_cell.angle_gamma   90.00
#
_symmetry.space_group_name_H-M   'P 1'
#
loop_
_entity.id
_entity.type
_entity.pdbx_description
1 polymer ?
#
loop_
_entity_poly.entity_id
_entity_poly.type
_entity_poly.pdbx_seq_one_letter_code
_entity_poly.pdbx_strand_id
1 'polypeptide(L)'
;MKRILTLTVAALALGTPALAYDGTNCKAPGNCWEPKPDYPAKVEGSKYDPQHDPAELSKQGESLAVMDARNEWRVWNMKKTGKFEYDVKKIDGYDETKAPPAE
;
A
#
# COMPACT_ATOMS: atom_id res chain seq x y z
N MET A 1 46.02 20.05 -35.07
CA MET A 1 45.95 18.93 -34.09
C MET A 1 45.32 19.33 -32.74
N LYS A 2 45.59 20.52 -32.17
CA LYS A 2 45.02 20.96 -30.88
C LYS A 2 43.50 21.21 -30.83
N ARG A 3 42.82 21.36 -31.99
CA ARG A 3 41.37 21.62 -32.07
C ARG A 3 40.50 20.37 -32.15
N ILE A 4 41.08 19.22 -32.53
CA ILE A 4 40.33 17.96 -32.65
C ILE A 4 40.21 17.29 -31.27
N LEU A 5 41.18 17.51 -30.38
CA LEU A 5 41.17 16.96 -29.02
C LEU A 5 40.14 17.63 -28.09
N THR A 6 39.68 18.85 -28.40
CA THR A 6 38.71 19.58 -27.57
C THR A 6 37.26 19.15 -27.85
N LEU A 7 36.98 18.60 -29.03
CA LEU A 7 35.63 18.18 -29.43
C LEU A 7 35.24 16.80 -28.87
N THR A 8 36.19 15.91 -28.63
CA THR A 8 35.92 14.58 -28.07
C THR A 8 35.57 14.60 -26.59
N VAL A 9 36.07 15.57 -25.80
CA VAL A 9 35.73 15.67 -24.36
C VAL A 9 34.31 16.21 -24.15
N ALA A 10 33.81 17.09 -25.03
CA ALA A 10 32.44 17.61 -24.96
C ALA A 10 31.37 16.54 -25.25
N ALA A 11 31.68 15.55 -26.10
CA ALA A 11 30.75 14.48 -26.44
C ALA A 11 30.55 13.44 -25.31
N LEU A 12 31.55 13.23 -24.43
CA LEU A 12 31.40 12.33 -23.27
C LEU A 12 30.54 12.92 -22.14
N ALA A 13 30.35 14.24 -22.09
CA ALA A 13 29.53 14.88 -21.06
C ALA A 13 28.01 14.65 -21.26
N LEU A 14 27.58 14.32 -22.47
CA LEU A 14 26.18 14.05 -22.82
C LEU A 14 25.72 12.63 -22.46
N GLY A 15 26.64 11.77 -22.01
CA GLY A 15 26.39 10.37 -21.64
C GLY A 15 26.39 10.09 -20.15
N THR A 16 26.34 11.11 -19.28
CA THR A 16 26.15 10.85 -17.85
C THR A 16 24.75 10.27 -17.65
N PRO A 17 24.62 9.06 -17.06
CA PRO A 17 23.30 8.56 -16.72
C PRO A 17 22.63 9.60 -15.81
N ALA A 18 21.37 9.90 -16.07
CA ALA A 18 20.57 10.75 -15.19
C ALA A 18 20.43 10.04 -13.83
N LEU A 19 21.43 10.21 -12.95
CA LEU A 19 21.45 9.77 -11.56
C LEU A 19 20.54 10.63 -10.67
N ALA A 20 19.50 11.25 -11.24
CA ALA A 20 18.72 12.26 -10.56
C ALA A 20 17.76 11.70 -9.49
N TYR A 21 17.62 10.39 -9.41
CA TYR A 21 17.12 9.66 -8.24
C TYR A 21 17.85 8.32 -8.21
N ASP A 22 18.95 8.26 -7.44
CA ASP A 22 19.83 7.09 -7.31
C ASP A 22 19.57 6.29 -6.02
N GLY A 23 18.68 6.78 -5.15
CA GLY A 23 18.28 6.13 -3.91
C GLY A 23 19.21 6.39 -2.72
N THR A 24 20.21 7.28 -2.84
CA THR A 24 21.20 7.52 -1.78
C THR A 24 20.97 8.80 -0.98
N ASN A 25 20.16 9.74 -1.48
CA ASN A 25 19.81 10.97 -0.78
C ASN A 25 18.57 10.79 0.11
N CYS A 26 18.78 10.70 1.42
CA CYS A 26 17.72 10.39 2.38
C CYS A 26 17.28 11.61 3.18
N LYS A 27 15.99 11.97 3.08
CA LYS A 27 15.36 13.04 3.88
C LYS A 27 15.30 12.69 5.38
N ALA A 28 15.20 11.39 5.66
CA ALA A 28 15.26 10.79 6.99
C ALA A 28 15.73 9.32 6.86
N PRO A 29 16.18 8.67 7.94
CA PRO A 29 16.51 7.24 7.91
C PRO A 29 15.34 6.40 7.37
N GLY A 30 15.59 5.64 6.30
CA GLY A 30 14.58 4.82 5.63
C GLY A 30 13.67 5.55 4.63
N ASN A 31 13.85 6.85 4.41
CA ASN A 31 13.10 7.63 3.43
C ASN A 31 14.02 8.39 2.47
N CYS A 32 14.33 7.75 1.35
CA CYS A 32 15.24 8.28 0.33
C CYS A 32 14.54 8.61 -0.99
N TRP A 33 13.21 8.71 -0.98
CA TRP A 33 12.44 8.96 -2.20
C TRP A 33 12.60 10.41 -2.69
N GLU A 34 12.89 10.54 -3.98
CA GLU A 34 12.96 11.79 -4.76
C GLU A 34 12.18 11.65 -6.08
N PRO A 35 11.54 12.71 -6.58
CA PRO A 35 10.97 12.68 -7.93
C PRO A 35 12.09 12.66 -8.97
N LYS A 36 11.90 11.90 -10.05
CA LYS A 36 12.78 11.99 -11.24
C LYS A 36 12.70 13.39 -11.86
N PRO A 37 13.69 13.82 -12.66
CA PRO A 37 13.63 15.08 -13.39
C PRO A 37 12.32 15.21 -14.17
N ASP A 38 11.71 16.39 -14.07
CA ASP A 38 10.42 16.74 -14.69
C ASP A 38 9.18 16.01 -14.15
N TYR A 39 9.31 15.14 -13.14
CA TYR A 39 8.19 14.55 -12.42
C TYR A 39 7.85 15.35 -11.15
N PRO A 40 6.56 15.47 -10.79
CA PRO A 40 6.17 16.27 -9.64
C PRO A 40 6.48 15.51 -8.33
N ALA A 41 6.85 16.27 -7.28
CA ALA A 41 7.04 15.71 -5.94
C ALA A 41 5.73 15.27 -5.27
N LYS A 42 4.59 15.81 -5.71
CA LYS A 42 3.23 15.42 -5.30
C LYS A 42 2.41 15.11 -6.55
N VAL A 43 1.71 13.99 -6.56
CA VAL A 43 0.91 13.56 -7.72
C VAL A 43 -0.48 14.19 -7.77
N GLU A 44 -1.03 14.58 -6.62
CA GLU A 44 -2.33 15.25 -6.52
C GLU A 44 -2.36 16.53 -7.37
N GLY A 45 -3.37 16.66 -8.24
CA GLY A 45 -3.53 17.77 -9.18
C GLY A 45 -2.60 17.76 -10.40
N SER A 46 -1.69 16.78 -10.50
CA SER A 46 -0.83 16.61 -11.68
C SER A 46 -1.51 15.78 -12.76
N LYS A 47 -0.90 15.69 -13.95
CA LYS A 47 -1.34 14.73 -15.00
C LYS A 47 -1.17 13.25 -14.62
N TYR A 48 -0.53 12.98 -13.48
CA TYR A 48 -0.31 11.65 -12.91
C TYR A 48 -1.12 11.42 -11.64
N ASP A 49 -2.10 12.28 -11.35
CA ASP A 49 -3.00 12.10 -10.20
C ASP A 49 -3.78 10.79 -10.34
N PRO A 50 -3.65 9.84 -9.40
CA PRO A 50 -4.35 8.56 -9.49
C PRO A 50 -5.84 8.65 -9.16
N GLN A 51 -6.29 9.73 -8.51
CA GLN A 51 -7.70 10.00 -8.19
C GLN A 51 -8.42 8.79 -7.56
N HIS A 52 -7.75 8.12 -6.62
CA HIS A 52 -8.34 6.97 -5.94
C HIS A 52 -9.61 7.36 -5.19
N ASP A 53 -10.72 6.67 -5.49
CA ASP A 53 -11.97 6.80 -4.75
C ASP A 53 -11.77 6.29 -3.30
N PRO A 54 -11.99 7.12 -2.26
CA PRO A 54 -11.91 6.70 -0.87
C PRO A 54 -12.81 5.50 -0.52
N ALA A 55 -13.94 5.34 -1.22
CA ALA A 55 -14.81 4.19 -1.02
C ALA A 55 -14.15 2.88 -1.46
N GLU A 56 -13.41 2.88 -2.57
CA GLU A 56 -12.68 1.70 -3.05
C GLU A 56 -11.50 1.35 -2.14
N LEU A 57 -10.77 2.37 -1.66
CA LEU A 57 -9.63 2.16 -0.76
C LEU A 57 -10.04 1.53 0.58
N SER A 58 -11.26 1.79 1.05
CA SER A 58 -11.77 1.30 2.34
C SER A 58 -12.19 -0.17 2.32
N LYS A 59 -12.54 -0.73 1.16
CA LYS A 59 -13.13 -2.08 1.03
C LYS A 59 -12.29 -3.21 1.62
N GLN A 60 -10.97 -3.11 1.53
CA GLN A 60 -10.08 -4.14 2.08
C GLN A 60 -10.19 -4.20 3.61
N GLY A 61 -10.18 -3.04 4.28
CA GLY A 61 -10.34 -2.94 5.73
C GLY A 61 -11.72 -3.40 6.19
N GLU A 62 -12.77 -2.98 5.48
CA GLU A 62 -14.15 -3.40 5.75
C GLU A 62 -14.33 -4.91 5.60
N SER A 63 -13.74 -5.52 4.55
CA SER A 63 -13.76 -6.96 4.34
C SER A 63 -13.10 -7.71 5.49
N LEU A 64 -11.94 -7.25 5.96
CA LEU A 64 -11.25 -7.86 7.09
C LEU A 64 -12.07 -7.75 8.38
N ALA A 65 -12.65 -6.59 8.66
CA ALA A 65 -13.50 -6.39 9.82
C ALA A 65 -14.68 -7.37 9.87
N VAL A 66 -15.38 -7.56 8.74
CA VAL A 66 -16.49 -8.53 8.70
C VAL A 66 -16.02 -9.98 8.73
N MET A 67 -14.83 -10.29 8.20
CA MET A 67 -14.24 -11.62 8.29
C MET A 67 -13.89 -11.98 9.73
N ASP A 68 -13.25 -11.06 10.45
CA ASP A 68 -12.84 -11.24 11.84
C ASP A 68 -14.06 -11.32 12.76
N ALA A 69 -15.05 -10.45 12.59
CA ALA A 69 -16.31 -10.52 13.35
C ALA A 69 -17.01 -11.89 13.18
N ARG A 70 -17.06 -12.44 11.96
CA ARG A 70 -17.61 -13.80 11.76
C ARG A 70 -16.74 -14.88 12.40
N ASN A 71 -15.41 -14.72 12.42
CA ASN A 71 -14.51 -15.68 13.06
C ASN A 71 -14.69 -15.72 14.59
N GLU A 72 -14.92 -14.58 15.23
CA GLU A 72 -15.23 -14.52 16.66
C GLU A 72 -16.43 -15.40 17.01
N TRP A 73 -17.51 -15.31 16.23
CA TRP A 73 -18.71 -16.16 16.39
C TRP A 73 -18.42 -17.65 16.19
N ARG A 74 -17.61 -18.02 15.20
CA ARG A 74 -17.22 -19.43 14.97
C ARG A 74 -16.43 -19.98 16.15
N VAL A 75 -15.45 -19.23 16.65
CA VAL A 75 -14.61 -19.62 17.79
C VAL A 75 -15.45 -19.71 19.06
N TRP A 76 -16.30 -18.73 19.31
CA TRP A 76 -17.22 -18.74 20.45
C TRP A 76 -18.14 -19.96 20.43
N ASN A 77 -18.77 -20.27 19.29
CA ASN A 77 -19.67 -21.42 19.17
C ASN A 77 -18.92 -22.74 19.41
N MET A 78 -17.71 -22.86 18.85
CA MET A 78 -16.85 -24.03 19.07
C MET A 78 -16.47 -24.19 20.55
N LYS A 79 -16.12 -23.10 21.24
CA LYS A 79 -15.81 -23.11 22.67
C LYS A 79 -17.02 -23.52 23.51
N LYS A 80 -18.22 -23.00 23.20
CA LYS A 80 -19.45 -23.25 23.94
C LYS A 80 -20.01 -24.66 23.73
N THR A 81 -19.97 -25.17 22.50
CA THR A 81 -20.63 -26.43 22.13
C THR A 81 -19.69 -27.63 22.00
N GLY A 82 -18.38 -27.38 21.87
CA GLY A 82 -17.38 -28.40 21.55
C GLY A 82 -17.42 -28.89 20.09
N LYS A 83 -18.25 -28.29 19.22
CA LYS A 83 -18.35 -28.63 17.80
C LYS A 83 -18.16 -27.38 16.94
N PHE A 84 -17.38 -27.51 15.87
CA PHE A 84 -17.15 -26.40 14.94
C PHE A 84 -18.33 -26.25 13.96
N GLU A 85 -18.78 -25.02 13.74
CA GLU A 85 -19.74 -24.63 12.71
C GLU A 85 -19.14 -23.43 11.94
N TYR A 86 -19.09 -23.53 10.62
CA TYR A 86 -18.51 -22.49 9.75
C TYR A 86 -19.54 -21.45 9.34
N ASP A 87 -20.77 -21.90 9.08
CA ASP A 87 -21.88 -21.06 8.65
C ASP A 87 -22.44 -20.32 9.87
N VAL A 88 -22.12 -19.04 9.99
CA VAL A 88 -22.56 -18.21 11.13
C VAL A 88 -24.07 -18.12 11.23
N LYS A 89 -24.82 -18.31 10.14
CA LYS A 89 -26.30 -18.30 10.16
C LYS A 89 -26.88 -19.57 10.80
N LYS A 90 -26.06 -20.60 11.05
CA LYS A 90 -26.42 -21.82 11.79
C LYS A 90 -25.94 -21.82 13.25
N ILE A 91 -25.22 -20.78 13.68
CA ILE A 91 -24.79 -20.61 15.07
C ILE A 91 -25.96 -20.08 15.90
N ASP A 92 -26.32 -20.80 16.97
CA ASP A 92 -27.42 -20.41 17.85
C ASP A 92 -27.11 -19.09 18.57
N GLY A 93 -28.04 -18.14 18.49
CA GLY A 93 -27.90 -16.80 19.05
C GLY A 93 -27.01 -15.83 18.25
N TYR A 94 -26.61 -16.18 17.01
CA TYR A 94 -25.84 -15.28 16.14
C TYR A 94 -26.57 -13.95 15.89
N ASP A 95 -25.88 -12.85 16.13
CA ASP A 95 -26.31 -11.48 15.80
C ASP A 95 -25.23 -10.83 14.92
N GLU A 96 -25.61 -10.42 13.71
CA GLU A 96 -24.70 -9.84 12.72
C GLU A 96 -24.11 -8.48 13.16
N THR A 97 -24.78 -7.80 14.07
CA THR A 97 -24.43 -6.45 14.53
C THR A 97 -23.74 -6.42 15.89
N LYS A 98 -23.60 -7.57 16.55
CA LYS A 98 -22.98 -7.68 17.89
C LYS A 98 -21.86 -8.70 17.91
N ALA A 99 -20.91 -8.49 18.80
CA ALA A 99 -19.92 -9.50 19.15
C ALA A 99 -20.59 -10.66 19.92
N PRO A 100 -19.96 -11.86 19.97
CA PRO A 100 -20.43 -12.94 20.82
C PRO A 100 -20.48 -12.55 22.30
N PRO A 101 -21.31 -13.22 23.13
CA PRO A 101 -21.37 -12.97 24.56
C PRO A 101 -20.00 -13.03 25.24
N ALA A 102 -19.71 -12.04 26.09
CA ALA A 102 -18.55 -12.04 26.98
C ALA A 102 -18.81 -12.99 28.15
N GLU A 103 -18.35 -14.24 28.00
CA GLU A 103 -18.42 -15.32 29.01
C GLU A 103 -17.09 -15.51 29.74
#